data_AF-A0A967HK51-F1
#
_entry.id   AF-A0A967HK51-F1
#
_cell.length_a   1.000
_cell.length_b   1.000
_cell.length_c   1.000
_cell.angle_alpha   90.00
_cell.angle_beta   90.00
_cell.angle_gamma   90.00
#
_symmetry.space_group_name_H-M   'P 1'
#
loop_
_entity.id
_entity.type
_entity.pdbx_description
1 polymer ?
#
loop_
_entity_poly.entity_id
_entity_poly.type
_entity_poly.pdbx_seq_one_letter_code
_entity_poly.pdbx_strand_id
1 'polypeptide(L)'
;KNLVGAFRHPVRVVVDVDVLDALPEQVKRGGMAEALKAGLIGDPGLVALLERDRLGADLEEVVARAIAVKASVVDRDFEERGERAHLNYGHTIGHAVEVAGGLGHGEAVAVGMVAAGRAAALECGFTGEARQREAIAAL
;
A
#
# COMPACT_ATOMS: atom_id res chain seq x y z
N LYS A 1 -8.95 4.09 -15.84
CA LYS A 1 -7.75 3.38 -16.35
C LYS A 1 -8.06 1.88 -16.36
N ASN A 2 -7.41 1.04 -17.18
CA ASN A 2 -7.50 -0.43 -17.19
C ASN A 2 -8.88 -1.07 -17.45
N LEU A 3 -9.65 -0.54 -18.42
CA LEU A 3 -10.99 -1.10 -18.76
C LEU A 3 -10.94 -2.39 -19.60
N VAL A 4 -9.80 -2.72 -20.19
CA VAL A 4 -9.60 -3.92 -21.02
C VAL A 4 -8.32 -4.61 -20.58
N GLY A 5 -8.39 -5.91 -20.28
CA GLY A 5 -7.27 -6.71 -19.78
C GLY A 5 -7.62 -8.18 -19.61
N ALA A 6 -6.68 -8.97 -19.07
CA ALA A 6 -6.85 -10.39 -18.77
C ALA A 6 -6.16 -10.75 -17.45
N PHE A 7 -6.73 -11.71 -16.72
CA PHE A 7 -6.11 -12.29 -15.53
C PHE A 7 -5.12 -13.37 -15.95
N ARG A 8 -3.82 -13.12 -15.77
CA ARG A 8 -2.75 -14.07 -16.12
C ARG A 8 -1.55 -13.92 -15.19
N HIS A 9 -1.15 -15.00 -14.53
CA HIS A 9 0.08 -15.02 -13.74
C HIS A 9 1.33 -14.98 -14.64
N PRO A 10 2.40 -14.28 -14.22
CA PRO A 10 3.72 -14.46 -14.81
C PRO A 10 4.26 -15.85 -14.47
N VAL A 11 5.19 -16.37 -15.28
CA VAL A 11 5.90 -17.63 -14.98
C VAL A 11 6.87 -17.44 -13.80
N ARG A 12 7.46 -16.24 -13.68
CA ARG A 12 8.36 -15.85 -12.60
C ARG A 12 8.38 -14.34 -12.44
N VAL A 13 8.60 -13.87 -11.22
CA VAL A 13 8.97 -12.49 -10.92
C VAL A 13 10.38 -12.52 -10.32
N VAL A 14 11.26 -11.65 -10.79
CA VAL A 14 12.60 -11.44 -10.24
C VAL A 14 12.64 -9.99 -9.77
N VAL A 15 13.02 -9.79 -8.51
CA VAL A 15 13.11 -8.46 -7.90
C VAL A 15 14.57 -8.25 -7.51
N ASP A 16 15.20 -7.29 -8.16
CA ASP A 16 16.50 -6.76 -7.77
C ASP A 16 16.23 -5.48 -6.98
N VAL A 17 16.57 -5.46 -5.70
CA VAL A 17 16.29 -4.32 -4.81
C VAL A 17 17.32 -3.21 -4.96
N ASP A 18 18.50 -3.50 -5.52
CA ASP A 18 19.57 -2.52 -5.69
C ASP A 18 19.18 -1.44 -6.70
N VAL A 19 18.31 -1.77 -7.66
CA VAL A 19 17.80 -0.79 -8.65
C VAL A 19 16.95 0.30 -8.00
N LEU A 20 16.41 0.06 -6.80
CA LEU A 20 15.59 1.02 -6.09
C LEU A 20 16.44 2.21 -5.62
N ASP A 21 17.74 2.03 -5.39
CA ASP A 21 18.63 3.10 -4.90
C ASP A 21 18.66 4.31 -5.83
N ALA A 22 18.57 4.08 -7.14
CA ALA A 22 18.59 5.11 -8.16
C ALA A 22 17.26 5.88 -8.30
N LEU A 23 16.18 5.44 -7.64
CA LEU A 23 14.88 6.10 -7.76
C LEU A 23 14.85 7.45 -7.03
N PRO A 24 14.15 8.47 -7.57
CA PRO A 24 13.88 9.71 -6.85
C PRO A 24 13.19 9.42 -5.52
N GLU A 25 13.51 10.21 -4.49
CA GLU A 25 12.94 10.04 -3.15
C GLU A 25 11.41 10.03 -3.16
N GLN A 26 10.78 10.90 -3.95
CA GLN A 26 9.31 10.95 -4.07
C GLN A 26 8.72 9.62 -4.56
N VAL A 27 9.40 8.91 -5.48
CA VAL A 27 8.97 7.59 -5.96
C VAL A 27 9.12 6.54 -4.86
N LYS A 28 10.21 6.59 -4.09
CA LYS A 28 10.43 5.70 -2.94
C LYS A 28 9.34 5.88 -1.88
N ARG A 29 9.00 7.13 -1.54
CA ARG A 29 7.92 7.47 -0.60
C ARG A 29 6.56 6.95 -1.08
N GLY A 30 6.25 7.13 -2.35
CA GLY A 30 5.06 6.56 -2.97
C GLY A 30 5.01 5.03 -2.86
N GLY A 31 6.14 4.34 -3.11
CA GLY A 31 6.23 2.90 -2.91
C GLY A 31 6.05 2.47 -1.45
N MET A 32 6.57 3.26 -0.51
CA MET A 32 6.44 2.97 0.91
C MET A 32 5.00 3.08 1.43
N ALA A 33 4.20 3.98 0.85
CA ALA A 33 2.77 4.05 1.15
C ALA A 33 2.04 2.73 0.78
N GLU A 34 2.39 2.13 -0.36
CA GLU A 34 1.86 0.83 -0.78
C GLU A 34 2.34 -0.33 0.10
N ALA A 35 3.59 -0.28 0.56
CA ALA A 35 4.13 -1.25 1.52
C ALA A 35 3.40 -1.15 2.87
N LEU A 36 3.17 0.06 3.38
CA LEU A 36 2.39 0.27 4.60
C LEU A 36 0.95 -0.22 4.43
N LYS A 37 0.31 0.03 3.28
CA LYS A 37 -1.00 -0.51 2.94
C LYS A 37 -1.00 -2.04 3.05
N ALA A 38 0.01 -2.72 2.50
CA ALA A 38 0.14 -4.17 2.63
C ALA A 38 0.25 -4.61 4.10
N GLY A 39 1.05 -3.90 4.90
CA GLY A 39 1.15 -4.15 6.34
C GLY A 39 -0.19 -4.02 7.06
N LEU A 40 -0.94 -2.94 6.80
CA LEU A 40 -2.26 -2.70 7.38
C LEU A 40 -3.30 -3.76 7.00
N ILE A 41 -3.17 -4.36 5.80
CA ILE A 41 -4.07 -5.42 5.31
C ILE A 41 -3.76 -6.77 5.94
N GLY A 42 -2.48 -7.12 6.14
CA GLY A 42 -2.14 -8.50 6.48
C GLY A 42 -0.78 -8.78 7.11
N ASP A 43 0.05 -7.76 7.39
CA ASP A 43 1.32 -7.95 8.11
C ASP A 43 1.55 -6.84 9.15
N PRO A 44 1.08 -7.03 10.40
CA PRO A 44 1.34 -6.10 11.49
C PRO A 44 2.84 -5.91 11.79
N GLY A 45 3.69 -6.87 11.45
CA GLY A 45 5.13 -6.78 11.59
C GLY A 45 5.74 -5.81 10.58
N LEU A 46 5.23 -5.76 9.35
CA LEU A 46 5.59 -4.76 8.35
C LEU A 46 5.16 -3.35 8.81
N VAL A 47 3.99 -3.20 9.44
CA VAL A 47 3.59 -1.92 10.04
C VAL A 47 4.59 -1.48 11.10
N ALA A 48 4.94 -2.38 12.04
CA ALA A 48 5.89 -2.07 13.10
C ALA A 48 7.30 -1.73 12.56
N LEU A 49 7.73 -2.40 11.49
CA LEU A 49 8.99 -2.12 10.79
C LEU A 49 8.99 -0.68 10.24
N LEU A 50 7.93 -0.29 9.52
CA LEU A 50 7.82 1.03 8.91
C LEU A 50 7.57 2.16 9.92
N GLU A 51 6.92 1.88 11.04
CA GLU A 51 6.79 2.84 12.15
C GLU A 51 8.15 3.13 12.81
N ARG A 52 8.99 2.10 12.95
CA ARG A 52 10.30 2.19 13.58
C ARG A 52 11.34 2.85 12.68
N ASP A 53 11.49 2.33 11.46
CA ASP A 53 12.63 2.65 10.60
C ASP A 53 12.24 3.62 9.46
N ARG A 54 10.93 3.80 9.20
CA ARG A 54 10.40 4.74 8.19
C ARG A 54 11.04 4.51 6.81
N LEU A 55 11.53 5.58 6.18
CA LEU A 55 12.25 5.54 4.92
C LEU A 55 13.65 4.89 5.01
N GLY A 56 14.16 4.65 6.22
CA GLY A 56 15.40 3.93 6.46
C GLY A 56 15.22 2.43 6.68
N ALA A 57 13.99 1.90 6.57
CA ALA A 57 13.72 0.48 6.65
C ALA A 57 14.49 -0.29 5.56
N ASP A 58 14.93 -1.51 5.89
CA ASP A 58 15.56 -2.41 4.93
C ASP A 58 14.58 -2.72 3.78
N LEU A 59 14.91 -2.24 2.58
CA LEU A 59 14.05 -2.37 1.41
C LEU A 59 13.86 -3.84 1.00
N GLU A 60 14.85 -4.71 1.22
CA GLU A 60 14.72 -6.12 0.91
C GLU A 60 13.63 -6.77 1.78
N GLU A 61 13.68 -6.51 3.10
CA GLU A 61 12.67 -7.00 4.04
C GLU A 61 11.28 -6.42 3.74
N VAL A 62 11.19 -5.10 3.50
CA VAL A 62 9.93 -4.42 3.18
C VAL A 62 9.29 -5.00 1.93
N VAL A 63 10.06 -5.15 0.85
CA VAL A 63 9.57 -5.67 -0.43
C VAL A 63 9.14 -7.14 -0.29
N ALA A 64 9.94 -7.96 0.38
CA ALA A 64 9.61 -9.38 0.60
C ALA A 64 8.30 -9.55 1.36
N ARG A 65 8.10 -8.79 2.45
CA ARG A 65 6.86 -8.82 3.25
C ARG A 65 5.64 -8.30 2.47
N ALA A 66 5.77 -7.18 1.77
CA ALA A 66 4.68 -6.63 0.97
C ALA A 66 4.25 -7.58 -0.16
N ILE A 67 5.22 -8.24 -0.82
CA ILE A 67 4.96 -9.29 -1.81
C ILE A 67 4.25 -10.48 -1.15
N ALA A 68 4.68 -10.93 0.02
CA ALA A 68 4.07 -12.06 0.72
C ALA A 68 2.59 -11.80 1.04
N VAL A 69 2.24 -10.59 1.53
CA VAL A 69 0.83 -10.20 1.75
C VAL A 69 0.04 -10.26 0.45
N LYS A 70 0.54 -9.61 -0.61
CA LYS A 70 -0.17 -9.56 -1.90
C LYS A 70 -0.34 -10.95 -2.52
N ALA A 71 0.71 -11.76 -2.52
CA ALA A 71 0.67 -13.13 -3.02
C ALA A 71 -0.37 -13.96 -2.27
N SER A 72 -0.35 -13.89 -0.92
CA SER A 72 -1.32 -14.59 -0.08
C SER A 72 -2.78 -14.22 -0.38
N VAL A 73 -3.06 -12.92 -0.57
CA VAL A 73 -4.41 -12.44 -0.92
C VAL A 73 -4.81 -12.83 -2.35
N VAL A 74 -3.90 -12.69 -3.32
CA VAL A 74 -4.17 -13.04 -4.72
C VAL A 74 -4.35 -14.55 -4.91
N ASP A 75 -3.62 -15.38 -4.18
CA ASP A 75 -3.76 -16.84 -4.23
C ASP A 75 -5.14 -17.29 -3.71
N ARG A 76 -5.72 -16.56 -2.74
CA ARG A 76 -7.08 -16.81 -2.25
C ARG A 76 -8.16 -16.27 -3.19
N ASP A 77 -7.90 -15.19 -3.90
CA ASP A 77 -8.86 -14.53 -4.79
C ASP A 77 -8.18 -13.95 -6.04
N PHE A 78 -7.92 -14.83 -7.01
CA PHE A 78 -7.20 -14.47 -8.24
C PHE A 78 -7.99 -13.51 -9.13
N GLU A 79 -9.32 -13.57 -9.15
CA GLU A 79 -10.17 -12.78 -10.05
C GLU A 79 -10.81 -11.55 -9.41
N GLU A 80 -10.44 -11.22 -8.16
CA GLU A 80 -10.97 -10.07 -7.42
C GLU A 80 -12.48 -10.08 -7.23
N ARG A 81 -13.01 -11.23 -6.79
CA ARG A 81 -14.45 -11.43 -6.52
C ARG A 81 -14.82 -11.23 -5.05
N GLY A 82 -13.85 -11.01 -4.17
CA GLY A 82 -14.05 -10.85 -2.74
C GLY A 82 -12.83 -10.25 -2.05
N GLU A 83 -12.07 -11.09 -1.35
CA GLU A 83 -11.01 -10.67 -0.42
C GLU A 83 -9.94 -9.77 -1.07
N ARG A 84 -9.65 -9.98 -2.37
CA ARG A 84 -8.63 -9.19 -3.06
C ARG A 84 -9.00 -7.71 -3.16
N ALA A 85 -10.28 -7.35 -3.03
CA ALA A 85 -10.72 -5.97 -2.93
C ALA A 85 -10.07 -5.22 -1.74
N HIS A 86 -9.61 -5.91 -0.70
CA HIS A 86 -8.86 -5.29 0.41
C HIS A 86 -7.56 -4.63 -0.05
N LEU A 87 -6.93 -5.12 -1.14
CA LEU A 87 -5.75 -4.49 -1.73
C LEU A 87 -6.03 -3.09 -2.29
N ASN A 88 -7.30 -2.74 -2.47
CA ASN A 88 -7.74 -1.40 -2.86
C ASN A 88 -7.92 -0.45 -1.66
N TYR A 89 -7.44 -0.81 -0.47
CA TYR A 89 -7.49 0.08 0.68
C TYR A 89 -6.83 1.45 0.34
N GLY A 90 -7.56 2.54 0.61
CA GLY A 90 -7.19 3.90 0.22
C GLY A 90 -7.42 4.29 -1.24
N HIS A 91 -7.70 3.35 -2.15
CA HIS A 91 -7.73 3.64 -3.60
C HIS A 91 -8.99 4.40 -4.04
N THR A 92 -10.12 4.27 -3.34
CA THR A 92 -11.37 4.96 -3.72
C THR A 92 -11.21 6.48 -3.73
N ILE A 93 -10.75 7.04 -2.61
CA ILE A 93 -10.47 8.48 -2.51
C ILE A 93 -9.12 8.81 -3.17
N GLY A 94 -8.14 7.92 -3.05
CA GLY A 94 -6.81 8.11 -3.64
C GLY A 94 -6.86 8.33 -5.15
N HIS A 95 -7.61 7.53 -5.90
CA HIS A 95 -7.76 7.75 -7.34
C HIS A 95 -8.44 9.09 -7.68
N ALA A 96 -9.40 9.54 -6.89
CA ALA A 96 -10.03 10.85 -7.09
C ALA A 96 -9.01 11.99 -6.87
N VAL A 97 -8.18 11.87 -5.83
CA VAL A 97 -7.10 12.83 -5.53
C VAL A 97 -6.00 12.80 -6.60
N GLU A 98 -5.61 11.61 -7.08
CA GLU A 98 -4.62 11.44 -8.16
C GLU A 98 -5.07 12.18 -9.42
N VAL A 99 -6.34 11.98 -9.82
CA VAL A 99 -6.91 12.58 -11.04
C VAL A 99 -7.08 14.09 -10.90
N ALA A 100 -7.50 14.59 -9.74
CA ALA A 100 -7.80 16.01 -9.54
C ALA A 100 -6.58 16.86 -9.15
N GLY A 101 -5.64 16.28 -8.41
CA GLY A 101 -4.56 17.00 -7.72
C GLY A 101 -3.16 16.82 -8.30
N GLY A 102 -2.96 15.89 -9.24
CA GLY A 102 -1.66 15.65 -9.87
C GLY A 102 -0.59 15.05 -8.93
N LEU A 103 -1.00 14.51 -7.78
CA LEU A 103 -0.12 13.79 -6.87
C LEU A 103 0.36 12.46 -7.48
N GLY A 104 1.51 11.97 -7.02
CA GLY A 104 1.96 10.63 -7.34
C GLY A 104 0.98 9.58 -6.79
N HIS A 105 0.90 8.41 -7.45
CA HIS A 105 -0.07 7.38 -7.11
C HIS A 105 -0.04 6.99 -5.61
N GLY A 106 1.15 6.66 -5.09
CA GLY A 106 1.30 6.27 -3.68
C GLY A 106 0.96 7.39 -2.69
N GLU A 107 1.27 8.66 -3.02
CA GLU A 107 0.88 9.82 -2.21
C GLU A 107 -0.64 9.98 -2.18
N ALA A 108 -1.29 9.79 -3.33
CA ALA A 108 -2.74 9.85 -3.41
C ALA A 108 -3.40 8.69 -2.64
N VAL A 109 -2.86 7.48 -2.74
CA VAL A 109 -3.30 6.32 -1.94
C VAL A 109 -3.11 6.56 -0.44
N ALA A 110 -2.01 7.18 -0.01
CA ALA A 110 -1.78 7.56 1.38
C ALA A 110 -2.86 8.52 1.90
N VAL A 111 -3.22 9.56 1.13
CA VAL A 111 -4.33 10.47 1.44
C VAL A 111 -5.64 9.69 1.55
N GLY A 112 -5.89 8.77 0.62
CA GLY A 112 -7.08 7.93 0.63
C GLY A 112 -7.16 6.99 1.84
N MET A 113 -6.04 6.45 2.30
CA MET A 113 -5.98 5.65 3.54
C MET A 113 -6.33 6.50 4.77
N VAL A 114 -5.78 7.72 4.88
CA VAL A 114 -6.13 8.65 5.97
C VAL A 114 -7.64 8.95 5.96
N ALA A 115 -8.21 9.24 4.79
CA ALA A 115 -9.64 9.53 4.67
C ALA A 115 -10.51 8.30 5.02
N ALA A 116 -10.13 7.10 4.57
CA ALA A 116 -10.82 5.86 4.91
C ALA A 116 -10.74 5.54 6.41
N GLY A 117 -9.57 5.73 7.03
CA GLY A 117 -9.38 5.57 8.48
C GLY A 117 -10.24 6.54 9.29
N ARG A 118 -10.31 7.82 8.86
CA ARG A 118 -11.18 8.82 9.48
C ARG A 118 -12.66 8.45 9.39
N ALA A 119 -13.11 8.02 8.22
CA ALA A 119 -14.50 7.58 8.02
C ALA A 119 -14.83 6.37 8.91
N ALA A 120 -13.95 5.38 8.97
CA ALA A 120 -14.12 4.22 9.84
C ALA A 120 -14.15 4.59 11.34
N ALA A 121 -13.40 5.61 11.76
CA ALA A 121 -13.42 6.08 13.14
C ALA A 121 -14.76 6.71 13.51
N LEU A 122 -15.31 7.54 12.62
CA LEU A 122 -16.58 8.24 12.82
C LEU A 122 -17.78 7.29 12.75
N GLU A 123 -17.81 6.39 11.76
CA GLU A 123 -18.99 5.59 11.44
C GLU A 123 -18.97 4.19 12.09
N CYS A 124 -17.79 3.67 12.39
CA CYS A 124 -17.61 2.28 12.85
C CYS A 124 -16.81 2.16 14.16
N GLY A 125 -16.40 3.28 14.77
CA GLY A 125 -15.64 3.28 16.02
C GLY A 125 -14.21 2.73 15.90
N PHE A 126 -13.61 2.80 14.71
CA PHE A 126 -12.20 2.40 14.52
C PHE A 126 -11.26 3.27 15.39
N THR A 127 -10.56 2.63 16.34
CA THR A 127 -9.68 3.32 17.31
C THR A 127 -8.25 3.54 16.80
N GLY A 128 -7.89 2.92 15.68
CA GLY A 128 -6.53 2.98 15.12
C GLY A 128 -6.24 4.21 14.26
N GLU A 129 -7.19 5.13 14.09
CA GLU A 129 -7.06 6.29 13.18
C GLU A 129 -5.79 7.11 13.43
N ALA A 130 -5.52 7.45 14.70
CA ALA A 130 -4.38 8.28 15.07
C ALA A 130 -3.05 7.60 14.73
N ARG A 131 -2.89 6.33 15.15
CA ARG A 131 -1.69 5.53 14.85
C ARG A 131 -1.45 5.40 13.35
N GLN A 132 -2.50 5.06 12.58
CA GLN A 132 -2.39 4.93 11.14
C GLN A 132 -1.97 6.25 10.48
N ARG A 133 -2.57 7.37 10.89
CA ARG A 133 -2.23 8.69 10.35
C ARG A 133 -0.78 9.06 10.67
N GLU A 134 -0.30 8.76 11.88
CA GLU A 134 1.10 8.99 12.27
C GLU A 134 2.06 8.13 11.44
N ALA A 135 1.75 6.84 11.26
CA ALA A 135 2.55 5.94 10.42
C ALA A 135 2.62 6.45 8.96
N ILE A 136 1.50 6.89 8.39
CA ILE A 136 1.46 7.44 7.03
C ILE A 136 2.25 8.75 6.92
N ALA A 137 2.16 9.64 7.91
CA ALA A 137 2.86 10.92 7.90
C ALA A 137 4.38 10.78 8.13
N ALA A 138 4.83 9.64 8.64
CA ALA A 138 6.24 9.34 8.88
C ALA A 138 6.97 8.78 7.65
N LEU A 139 6.24 8.44 6.58
CA LEU A 139 6.76 8.08 5.25
C LEU A 139 7.11 9.33 4.44
#